data_AF-A0A257H2U2-F1
#
_entry.id   AF-A0A257H2U2-F1
#
_cell.length_a   1.000
_cell.length_b   1.000
_cell.length_c   1.000
_cell.angle_alpha   90.00
_cell.angle_beta   90.00
_cell.angle_gamma   90.00
#
_symmetry.space_group_name_H-M   'P 1'
#
loop_
_entity.id
_entity.type
_entity.pdbx_description
1 polymer ?
#
loop_
_entity_poly.entity_id
_entity_poly.type
_entity_poly.pdbx_seq_one_letter_code
_entity_poly.pdbx_strand_id
1 'polypeptide(L)'
;MQRRFAIKAIAAPALSMGAMALLAACGEKGPAFASIDVTGADYAKDFELTDHNGQVRRLADFKGKVVVMFFGYTQCPDVCPTSMAELADVKKLLGKAGERL
;
A
#
# COMPACT_ATOMS: atom_id res chain seq x y z
N MET A 1 16.95 38.70 43.34
CA MET A 1 16.45 37.30 43.41
C MET A 1 15.25 37.00 42.49
N GLN A 2 14.41 37.97 42.13
CA GLN A 2 13.16 37.78 41.36
C GLN A 2 13.34 37.38 39.86
N ARG A 3 14.35 37.92 39.16
CA ARG A 3 14.58 37.63 37.72
C ARG A 3 15.03 36.20 37.43
N ARG A 4 15.77 35.57 38.37
CA ARG A 4 16.27 34.19 38.22
C ARG A 4 15.17 33.14 38.40
N PHE A 5 14.14 33.45 39.20
CA PHE A 5 12.96 32.59 39.38
C PHE A 5 12.03 32.65 38.16
N ALA A 6 11.82 33.85 37.58
CA ALA A 6 11.02 34.01 36.36
C ALA A 6 11.63 33.29 35.14
N ILE A 7 12.97 33.31 35.00
CA ILE A 7 13.67 32.60 33.91
C ILE A 7 13.53 31.08 34.06
N LYS A 8 13.60 30.55 35.29
CA LYS A 8 13.43 29.10 35.56
C LYS A 8 11.98 28.63 35.37
N ALA A 9 10.99 29.47 35.67
CA ALA A 9 9.57 29.12 35.55
C ALA A 9 9.09 29.00 34.09
N ILE A 10 9.76 29.66 33.14
CA ILE A 10 9.42 29.64 31.70
C ILE A 10 10.26 28.60 30.95
N ALA A 11 11.52 28.38 31.36
CA ALA A 11 12.43 27.47 30.66
C ALA A 11 12.02 25.99 30.77
N ALA A 12 11.48 25.56 31.91
CA ALA A 12 11.06 24.17 32.12
C ALA A 12 9.88 23.73 31.23
N PRO A 13 8.75 24.47 31.15
CA PRO A 13 7.63 24.08 30.29
C PRO A 13 7.95 24.23 28.80
N ALA A 14 8.77 25.21 28.41
CA ALA A 14 9.20 25.39 27.02
C ALA A 14 10.09 24.23 26.54
N LEU A 15 10.97 23.72 27.40
CA LEU A 15 11.85 22.60 27.07
C LEU A 15 11.07 21.28 26.97
N SER A 16 10.10 21.05 27.87
CA SER A 16 9.23 19.86 27.80
C SER A 16 8.31 19.87 26.58
N MET A 17 7.78 21.04 26.20
CA MET A 17 6.90 21.16 25.04
C MET A 17 7.68 21.04 23.72
N GLY A 18 8.92 21.54 23.68
CA GLY A 18 9.85 21.31 22.57
C GLY A 18 10.24 19.84 22.41
N ALA A 19 10.51 19.13 23.52
CA ALA A 19 10.82 17.71 23.50
C ALA A 19 9.65 16.87 22.97
N MET A 20 8.42 17.16 23.40
CA MET A 20 7.22 16.45 22.95
C MET A 20 6.93 16.68 21.45
N ALA A 21 7.18 17.90 20.96
CA ALA A 21 7.05 18.22 19.54
C ALA A 21 8.10 17.52 18.66
N LEU A 22 9.34 17.38 19.18
CA LEU A 22 10.40 16.62 18.50
C LEU A 22 10.07 15.12 18.42
N LEU A 23 9.47 14.54 19.47
CA LEU A 23 9.01 13.15 19.48
C LEU A 23 7.86 12.89 18.49
N ALA A 24 6.92 13.83 18.34
CA ALA A 24 5.85 13.72 17.35
C ALA A 24 6.33 13.85 15.89
N ALA A 25 7.45 14.56 15.66
CA ALA A 25 8.02 14.76 14.33
C ALA A 25 8.82 13.55 13.80
N CYS A 26 9.19 12.61 14.66
CA CYS A 26 9.90 11.38 14.28
C CYS A 26 8.96 10.24 13.83
N GLY A 27 7.66 10.48 13.71
CA GLY A 27 6.74 9.50 13.11
C GLY A 27 7.00 9.42 11.60
N GLU A 28 7.55 8.30 11.13
CA GLU A 28 7.63 8.01 9.70
C GLU A 28 6.22 8.10 9.10
N LYS A 29 5.97 9.13 8.28
CA LYS A 29 4.79 9.13 7.43
C LYS A 29 4.94 7.92 6.51
N GLY A 30 4.04 6.96 6.64
CA GLY A 30 4.02 5.77 5.80
C GLY A 30 4.12 6.15 4.32
N PRO A 31 4.56 5.21 3.46
CA PRO A 31 4.79 5.51 2.05
C PRO A 31 3.54 6.14 1.44
N ALA A 32 3.70 7.36 0.93
CA ALA A 32 2.64 8.01 0.18
C ALA A 32 2.40 7.20 -1.11
N PHE A 33 1.14 6.93 -1.44
CA PHE A 33 0.80 6.26 -2.67
C PHE A 33 1.24 7.11 -3.86
N ALA A 34 2.16 6.59 -4.67
CA ALA A 34 2.77 7.27 -5.80
C ALA A 34 2.30 6.61 -7.11
N SER A 35 1.01 6.71 -7.41
CA SER A 35 0.44 6.25 -8.68
C SER A 35 -0.94 6.88 -8.91
N ILE A 36 -1.59 6.50 -10.00
CA ILE A 36 -2.97 6.87 -10.29
C ILE A 36 -3.90 6.10 -9.35
N ASP A 37 -4.63 6.84 -8.52
CA ASP A 37 -5.69 6.26 -7.70
C ASP A 37 -6.94 6.07 -8.57
N VAL A 38 -7.28 4.81 -8.81
CA VAL A 38 -8.48 4.42 -9.57
C VAL A 38 -9.68 4.12 -8.66
N THR A 39 -9.57 4.42 -7.36
CA THR A 39 -10.68 4.27 -6.41
C THR A 39 -11.84 5.17 -6.84
N GLY A 40 -13.00 4.56 -7.07
CA GLY A 40 -14.19 5.29 -7.54
C GLY A 40 -14.26 5.50 -9.05
N ALA A 41 -13.38 4.87 -9.83
CA ALA A 41 -13.50 4.81 -11.29
C ALA A 41 -14.91 4.35 -11.71
N ASP A 42 -15.44 4.92 -12.78
CA ASP A 42 -16.77 4.62 -13.30
C ASP A 42 -16.81 3.41 -14.25
N TYR A 43 -15.65 2.95 -14.70
CA TYR A 43 -15.42 1.76 -15.52
C TYR A 43 -15.06 0.52 -14.69
N ALA A 44 -15.06 -0.66 -15.33
CA ALA A 44 -14.78 -1.97 -14.72
C ALA A 44 -15.67 -2.30 -13.50
N LYS A 45 -16.84 -1.67 -13.40
CA LYS A 45 -17.91 -2.06 -12.47
C LYS A 45 -18.42 -3.43 -12.87
N ASP A 46 -18.57 -4.31 -11.89
CA ASP A 46 -19.05 -5.68 -12.08
C ASP A 46 -18.24 -6.50 -13.09
N PHE A 47 -16.93 -6.23 -13.19
CA PHE A 47 -16.04 -7.00 -14.05
C PHE A 47 -16.10 -8.49 -13.72
N GLU A 48 -16.63 -9.27 -14.66
CA GLU A 48 -16.75 -10.71 -14.57
C GLU A 48 -16.22 -11.38 -15.84
N LEU A 49 -15.47 -12.47 -15.66
CA LEU A 49 -14.96 -13.29 -16.75
C LEU A 49 -14.99 -14.75 -16.34
N THR A 50 -15.04 -15.64 -17.32
CA THR A 50 -14.81 -17.07 -17.12
C THR A 50 -13.30 -17.34 -17.04
N ASP A 51 -12.84 -17.97 -15.98
CA ASP A 51 -11.44 -18.34 -15.82
C ASP A 51 -11.06 -19.60 -16.64
N HIS A 52 -9.78 -19.97 -16.60
CA HIS A 52 -9.24 -21.13 -17.32
C HIS A 52 -9.80 -22.48 -16.84
N ASN A 53 -10.51 -22.52 -15.71
CA ASN A 53 -11.20 -23.70 -15.18
C ASN A 53 -12.69 -23.70 -15.51
N GLY A 54 -13.18 -22.73 -16.28
CA GLY A 54 -14.59 -22.59 -16.63
C GLY A 54 -15.46 -21.95 -15.53
N GLN A 55 -14.87 -21.41 -14.47
CA GLN A 55 -15.62 -20.77 -13.39
C GLN A 55 -15.81 -19.28 -13.67
N VAL A 56 -17.00 -18.75 -13.43
CA VAL A 56 -17.25 -17.30 -13.49
C VAL A 56 -16.61 -16.64 -12.27
N ARG A 57 -15.72 -15.69 -12.50
CA ARG A 57 -15.00 -14.92 -11.47
C ARG A 57 -15.36 -13.45 -11.58
N ARG A 58 -15.70 -12.82 -10.47
CA ARG A 58 -15.99 -11.39 -10.36
C ARG A 58 -14.89 -10.69 -9.60
N LEU A 59 -14.58 -9.44 -9.94
CA LEU A 59 -13.63 -8.65 -9.15
C LEU A 59 -14.09 -8.51 -7.68
N ALA A 60 -15.41 -8.51 -7.44
CA ALA A 60 -16.00 -8.49 -6.11
C ALA A 60 -15.66 -9.72 -5.25
N ASP A 61 -15.34 -10.87 -5.85
CA ASP A 61 -14.99 -12.11 -5.12
C ASP A 61 -13.64 -11.98 -4.38
N PHE A 62 -12.83 -10.99 -4.77
CA PHE A 62 -11.50 -10.74 -4.21
C PHE A 62 -11.46 -9.57 -3.23
N LYS A 63 -12.62 -9.05 -2.78
CA LYS A 63 -12.68 -7.98 -1.77
C LYS A 63 -11.89 -8.33 -0.51
N GLY A 64 -11.13 -7.35 -0.01
CA GLY A 64 -10.25 -7.53 1.15
C GLY A 64 -8.92 -8.21 0.84
N LYS A 65 -8.66 -8.58 -0.43
CA LYS A 65 -7.36 -9.09 -0.88
C LYS A 65 -6.65 -8.05 -1.75
N VAL A 66 -5.32 -8.12 -1.78
CA VAL A 66 -4.53 -7.43 -2.79
C VAL A 66 -4.68 -8.20 -4.11
N VAL A 67 -5.06 -7.51 -5.19
CA VAL A 67 -5.26 -8.10 -6.51
C VAL A 67 -4.31 -7.45 -7.50
N VAL A 68 -3.55 -8.28 -8.21
CA VAL A 68 -2.75 -7.85 -9.36
C VAL A 68 -3.50 -8.23 -10.63
N MET A 69 -3.84 -7.24 -11.45
CA MET A 69 -4.52 -7.43 -12.73
C MET A 69 -3.53 -7.24 -13.88
N PHE A 70 -3.44 -8.22 -14.77
CA PHE A 70 -2.59 -8.18 -15.96
C PHE A 70 -3.45 -8.42 -17.21
N PHE A 71 -3.23 -7.61 -18.26
CA PHE A 71 -3.92 -7.74 -19.54
C PHE A 71 -2.95 -8.30 -20.58
N GLY A 72 -3.27 -9.48 -21.11
CA GLY A 72 -2.45 -10.16 -22.11
C GLY A 72 -3.26 -11.17 -22.91
N TYR A 73 -2.58 -11.94 -23.75
CA TYR A 73 -3.19 -12.94 -24.63
C TYR A 73 -2.21 -14.09 -24.91
N THR A 74 -2.73 -15.24 -25.32
CA THR A 74 -1.97 -16.50 -25.41
C THR A 74 -0.95 -16.56 -26.56
N GLN A 75 -1.08 -15.71 -27.56
CA GLN A 75 -0.20 -15.64 -28.74
C GLN A 75 0.71 -14.40 -28.70
N CYS A 76 1.18 -14.06 -27.50
CA CYS A 76 2.06 -12.93 -27.24
C CYS A 76 3.48 -13.46 -26.98
N PRO A 77 4.42 -13.39 -27.93
CA PRO A 77 5.66 -14.16 -27.87
C PRO A 77 6.75 -13.59 -26.96
N ASP A 78 6.56 -12.42 -26.35
CA ASP A 78 7.63 -11.71 -25.63
C ASP A 78 7.18 -11.16 -24.26
N VAL A 79 6.49 -10.02 -24.24
CA VAL A 79 6.19 -9.31 -22.98
C VAL A 79 5.27 -10.08 -22.04
N CYS A 80 4.35 -10.89 -22.59
CA CYS A 80 3.37 -11.63 -21.79
C CYS A 80 3.99 -12.79 -21.00
N PRO A 81 4.77 -13.72 -21.61
CA PRO A 81 5.44 -14.76 -20.84
C PRO A 81 6.43 -14.18 -19.82
N THR A 82 7.12 -13.09 -20.16
CA THR A 82 8.03 -12.39 -19.24
C THR A 82 7.29 -11.83 -18.02
N SER A 83 6.22 -11.07 -18.24
CA SER A 83 5.41 -10.51 -17.14
C SER A 83 4.80 -11.60 -16.25
N MET A 84 4.35 -12.71 -16.83
CA MET A 84 3.81 -13.84 -16.08
C MET A 84 4.87 -14.55 -15.23
N ALA A 85 6.12 -14.64 -15.72
CA ALA A 85 7.24 -15.17 -14.94
C ALA A 85 7.57 -14.27 -13.74
N GLU A 86 7.59 -12.96 -13.94
CA GLU A 86 7.79 -11.98 -12.85
C GLU A 86 6.70 -12.10 -11.77
N LEU A 87 5.43 -12.23 -12.17
CA LEU A 87 4.33 -12.42 -11.22
C LEU A 87 4.45 -13.75 -10.44
N ALA A 88 4.94 -14.81 -11.08
CA ALA A 88 5.21 -16.08 -10.41
C ALA A 88 6.33 -15.93 -9.37
N ASP A 89 7.35 -15.12 -9.65
CA ASP A 89 8.43 -14.84 -8.71
C ASP A 89 7.98 -13.94 -7.55
N VAL A 90 7.16 -12.92 -7.82
CA VAL A 90 6.51 -12.12 -6.76
C VAL A 90 5.72 -13.02 -5.81
N LYS A 91 4.94 -13.98 -6.34
CA LYS A 91 4.19 -14.93 -5.50
C LYS A 91 5.11 -15.72 -4.56
N LYS A 92 6.27 -16.19 -5.04
CA LYS A 92 7.26 -16.90 -4.22
C LYS A 92 7.84 -16.00 -3.12
N LEU A 93 8.18 -14.75 -3.47
CA LEU A 93 8.76 -13.77 -2.54
C LEU A 93 7.79 -13.39 -1.41
N LEU A 94 6.47 -13.48 -1.62
CA LEU A 94 5.45 -13.25 -0.60
C LEU A 94 5.39 -14.37 0.47
N GLY A 95 6.10 -15.49 0.29
CA GLY A 95 6.15 -16.60 1.25
C GLY A 95 4.77 -17.12 1.63
N LYS A 96 4.46 -17.25 2.94
CA LYS A 96 3.16 -17.75 3.42
C LYS A 96 1.96 -16.92 2.95
N ALA A 97 2.15 -15.64 2.61
CA ALA A 97 1.07 -14.83 2.05
C ALA A 97 0.78 -15.21 0.60
N GLY A 98 1.80 -15.61 -0.16
CA GLY A 98 1.67 -16.10 -1.53
C GLY A 98 0.88 -17.40 -1.65
N GLU A 99 0.92 -18.28 -0.65
CA GLU A 99 0.13 -19.52 -0.60
C GLU A 99 -1.40 -19.29 -0.53
N ARG A 100 -1.83 -18.05 -0.22
CA ARG A 100 -3.25 -17.68 -0.15
C ARG A 100 -3.77 -17.03 -1.44
N LEU A 101 -2.91 -16.89 -2.44
CA LEU A 101 -3.18 -16.34 -3.78
C LEU A 101 -3.29 -17.48 -4.80
#